data_AF-A0A9C6WIY9-F1
#
_entry.id   AF-A0A9C6WIY9-F1
#
_cell.length_a   1.000
_cell.length_b   1.000
_cell.length_c   1.000
_cell.angle_alpha   90.00
_cell.angle_beta   90.00
_cell.angle_gamma   90.00
#
_symmetry.space_group_name_H-M   'P 1'
#
loop_
_entity.id
_entity.type
_entity.pdbx_description
1 polymer ?
#
loop_
_entity_poly.entity_id
_entity_poly.type
_entity_poly.pdbx_seq_one_letter_code
_entity_poly.pdbx_strand_id
1 'polypeptide(L)'
;TLDFCKFAKQSKKLSFEKLVFDAIATKSNLNHTCPYTHDIIVNNLVFNDNFLQSLPLPQGEYMIQMLFGSDNIWRVQVDIVILIEE
;
A
#
# COMPACT_ATOMS: atom_id res chain seq x y z
N THR A 1 -12.34 4.89 -1.35
CA THR A 1 -11.31 5.90 -0.97
C THR A 1 -11.10 5.82 0.53
N LEU A 2 -9.84 5.77 0.97
CA LEU A 2 -9.45 5.64 2.38
C LEU A 2 -8.71 6.92 2.79
N ASP A 3 -9.10 7.52 3.92
CA ASP A 3 -8.34 8.60 4.54
C ASP A 3 -7.08 8.01 5.17
N PHE A 4 -5.94 8.24 4.51
CA PHE A 4 -4.66 7.69 4.90
C PHE A 4 -4.23 8.14 6.30
N CYS A 5 -4.46 9.40 6.67
CA CYS A 5 -4.03 9.91 7.96
C CYS A 5 -4.86 9.39 9.12
N LYS A 6 -6.16 9.20 8.90
CA LYS A 6 -7.03 8.54 9.87
C LYS A 6 -6.66 7.06 10.01
N PHE A 7 -6.41 6.39 8.89
CA PHE A 7 -5.99 4.99 8.84
C PHE A 7 -4.66 4.77 9.57
N ALA A 8 -3.62 5.56 9.27
CA ALA A 8 -2.29 5.42 9.86
C ALA A 8 -2.31 5.56 11.40
N LYS A 9 -3.20 6.40 11.95
CA LYS A 9 -3.39 6.55 13.39
C LYS A 9 -4.12 5.36 14.05
N GLN A 10 -4.94 4.63 13.29
CA GLN A 10 -5.88 3.62 13.81
C GLN A 10 -5.61 2.21 13.28
N SER A 11 -4.49 1.96 12.59
CA SER A 11 -4.18 0.72 11.83
C SER A 11 -3.87 -0.51 12.70
N LYS A 12 -4.65 -0.75 13.76
CA LYS A 12 -4.53 -1.95 14.61
C LYS A 12 -5.18 -3.20 14.00
N LYS A 13 -6.10 -3.03 13.05
CA LYS A 13 -6.81 -4.15 12.39
C LYS A 13 -6.02 -4.65 11.19
N LEU A 14 -5.87 -5.97 11.06
CA LEU A 14 -5.34 -6.60 9.85
C LEU A 14 -6.33 -6.36 8.69
N SER A 15 -5.86 -5.70 7.64
CA SER A 15 -6.60 -5.43 6.40
C SER A 15 -5.64 -5.42 5.21
N PHE A 16 -6.17 -5.51 3.99
CA PHE A 16 -5.35 -5.45 2.78
C PHE A 16 -4.55 -4.15 2.71
N GLU A 17 -5.18 -3.01 3.04
CA GLU A 17 -4.52 -1.70 3.05
C GLU A 17 -3.42 -1.64 4.10
N LYS A 18 -3.59 -2.33 5.24
CA LYS A 18 -2.53 -2.48 6.25
C LYS A 18 -1.37 -3.30 5.75
N LEU A 19 -1.61 -4.41 5.09
CA LEU A 19 -0.53 -5.20 4.50
C LEU A 19 0.27 -4.33 3.51
N VAL A 20 -0.43 -3.68 2.57
CA VAL A 20 0.21 -2.82 1.56
C VAL A 20 0.99 -1.67 2.21
N PHE A 21 0.36 -0.98 3.18
CA PHE A 21 1.00 0.11 3.89
C PHE A 21 2.23 -0.35 4.67
N ASP A 22 2.13 -1.44 5.43
CA ASP A 22 3.23 -1.97 6.21
C ASP A 22 4.40 -2.36 5.28
N ALA A 23 4.13 -2.91 4.09
CA ALA A 23 5.17 -3.17 3.08
C ALA A 23 5.83 -1.89 2.57
N ILE A 24 5.05 -0.88 2.15
CA ILE A 24 5.59 0.40 1.62
C ILE A 24 6.35 1.17 2.71
N ALA A 25 5.87 1.14 3.96
CA ALA A 25 6.46 1.83 5.10
C ALA A 25 7.90 1.37 5.39
N THR A 26 8.28 0.14 5.05
CA THR A 26 9.65 -0.38 5.26
C THR A 26 10.72 0.32 4.42
N LYS A 27 10.34 0.91 3.29
CA LYS A 27 11.24 1.54 2.31
C LYS A 27 10.83 2.98 1.99
N SER A 28 10.13 3.62 2.92
CA SER A 28 9.64 5.00 2.73
C SER A 28 9.72 5.83 4.00
N ASN A 29 9.56 7.14 3.85
CA ASN A 29 9.42 8.09 4.96
C ASN A 29 7.97 8.24 5.46
N LEU A 30 7.10 7.26 5.17
CA LEU A 30 5.70 7.29 5.57
C LEU A 30 5.48 7.06 7.07
N ASN A 31 6.46 6.50 7.78
CA ASN A 31 6.42 6.29 9.23
C ASN A 31 6.64 7.60 10.01
N HIS A 32 5.76 8.58 9.77
CA HIS A 32 5.71 9.84 10.48
C HIS A 32 4.26 10.15 10.86
N THR A 33 4.08 11.04 11.84
CA THR A 33 2.75 11.46 12.25
C THR A 33 2.20 12.46 11.24
N CYS A 34 0.99 12.23 10.73
CA CYS A 34 0.28 13.22 9.93
C CYS A 34 0.10 14.56 10.66
N PRO A 35 0.09 15.70 9.95
CA PRO A 35 0.12 15.84 8.48
C PRO A 35 1.54 15.74 7.89
N TYR A 36 1.64 15.26 6.64
CA TYR A 36 2.88 15.28 5.88
C TYR A 36 3.09 16.67 5.28
N THR A 37 4.20 17.32 5.62
CA THR A 37 4.57 18.67 5.13
C THR A 37 5.78 18.65 4.20
N HIS A 38 6.24 17.45 3.85
CA HIS A 38 7.39 17.19 3.00
C HIS A 38 7.05 16.13 1.96
N ASP A 39 7.94 15.94 1.00
CA ASP A 39 7.78 14.92 -0.04
C ASP A 39 7.67 13.51 0.55
N ILE A 40 6.83 12.69 -0.04
CA ILE A 40 6.74 11.26 0.25
C ILE A 40 7.74 10.56 -0.66
N ILE A 41 8.71 9.88 -0.04
CA ILE A 41 9.80 9.20 -0.73
C ILE A 41 9.67 7.71 -0.48
N VAL A 42 9.59 6.93 -1.55
CA VAL A 42 9.70 5.47 -1.54
C VAL A 42 10.92 5.11 -2.34
N ASN A 43 11.91 4.43 -1.74
CA ASN A 43 13.17 4.13 -2.40
C ASN A 43 13.49 2.63 -2.35
N ASN A 44 13.70 2.03 -3.51
CA ASN A 44 14.08 0.62 -3.67
C ASN A 44 13.11 -0.34 -2.94
N LEU A 45 11.81 -0.08 -3.07
CA LEU A 45 10.76 -0.97 -2.56
C LEU A 45 10.66 -2.21 -3.43
N VAL A 46 10.91 -3.36 -2.82
CA VAL A 46 10.75 -4.68 -3.43
C VAL A 46 9.76 -5.45 -2.55
N PHE A 47 8.67 -5.92 -3.14
CA PHE A 47 7.74 -6.79 -2.44
C PHE A 47 8.37 -8.17 -2.27
N ASN A 48 8.38 -8.69 -1.05
CA ASN A 48 8.80 -10.06 -0.77
C ASN A 48 7.62 -11.00 -1.08
N ASP A 49 7.88 -12.21 -1.59
CA ASP A 49 6.87 -13.24 -1.88
C ASP A 49 5.97 -13.53 -0.66
N ASN A 50 6.50 -13.40 0.56
CA ASN A 50 5.73 -13.53 1.79
C ASN A 50 4.55 -12.55 1.88
N PHE A 51 4.67 -11.35 1.28
CA PHE A 51 3.58 -10.39 1.20
C PHE A 51 2.44 -10.94 0.35
N LEU A 52 2.76 -11.51 -0.82
CA LEU A 52 1.78 -12.10 -1.73
C LEU A 52 1.13 -13.35 -1.11
N GLN A 53 1.92 -14.20 -0.44
CA GLN A 53 1.41 -15.40 0.25
C GLN A 53 0.46 -15.09 1.42
N SER A 54 0.59 -13.90 2.03
CA SER A 54 -0.33 -13.48 3.10
C SER A 54 -1.70 -13.04 2.59
N LEU A 55 -1.85 -12.85 1.27
CA LEU A 55 -3.12 -12.47 0.67
C LEU A 55 -4.03 -13.70 0.55
N PRO A 56 -5.25 -13.68 1.12
CA PRO A 56 -6.19 -14.80 1.02
C PRO A 56 -6.90 -14.79 -0.36
N LEU A 57 -6.13 -14.82 -1.44
CA LEU A 57 -6.61 -14.83 -2.80
C LEU A 57 -6.63 -16.28 -3.33
N PRO A 58 -7.75 -16.75 -3.91
CA PRO A 58 -7.78 -18.04 -4.58
C PRO A 58 -6.99 -18.01 -5.89
N GLN A 59 -6.86 -19.17 -6.54
CA GLN A 59 -6.23 -19.29 -7.86
C GLN A 59 -6.91 -18.38 -8.89
N GLY A 60 -6.12 -17.71 -9.72
CA GLY A 60 -6.64 -16.86 -10.79
C GLY A 60 -5.74 -15.69 -11.16
N GLU A 61 -6.25 -14.88 -12.08
CA GLU A 61 -5.64 -13.64 -12.55
C GLU A 61 -6.31 -12.43 -11.89
N TYR A 62 -5.50 -11.60 -11.24
CA TYR A 62 -5.96 -10.42 -10.51
C TYR A 62 -5.22 -9.18 -10.99
N MET A 63 -5.96 -8.07 -11.08
CA MET A 63 -5.38 -6.74 -11.24
C MET A 63 -5.75 -5.89 -10.02
N ILE A 64 -4.73 -5.41 -9.31
CA ILE A 64 -4.88 -4.47 -8.21
C ILE A 64 -4.45 -3.09 -8.71
N GLN A 65 -5.41 -2.18 -8.78
CA GLN A 65 -5.16 -0.77 -9.07
C GLN A 65 -5.17 0.05 -7.78
N MET A 66 -4.09 0.78 -7.54
CA MET A 66 -3.96 1.69 -6.41
C MET A 66 -3.75 3.11 -6.89
N LEU A 67 -4.59 4.01 -6.40
CA LEU A 67 -4.54 5.44 -6.69
C LEU A 67 -4.20 6.19 -5.40
N PHE A 68 -3.14 7.01 -5.45
CA PHE A 68 -2.71 7.82 -4.33
C PHE A 68 -2.89 9.31 -4.68
N GLY A 69 -3.58 10.03 -3.80
CA GLY A 69 -3.89 11.43 -3.97
C GLY A 69 -3.59 12.25 -2.73
N SER A 70 -3.27 13.52 -2.95
CA SER A 70 -3.02 14.54 -1.92
C SER A 70 -3.49 15.88 -2.46
N ASP A 71 -4.08 16.72 -1.60
CA ASP A 71 -4.66 18.03 -1.95
C ASP A 71 -5.70 17.94 -3.08
N ASN A 72 -6.53 16.88 -3.07
CA ASN A 72 -7.52 16.57 -4.11
C ASN A 72 -6.94 16.32 -5.52
N ILE A 73 -5.63 16.05 -5.62
CA ILE A 73 -4.95 15.73 -6.88
C ILE A 73 -4.45 14.29 -6.81
N TRP A 74 -4.76 13.48 -7.82
CA TRP A 74 -4.14 12.17 -8.00
C TRP A 74 -2.69 12.34 -8.45
N ARG A 75 -1.75 11.76 -7.70
CA ARG A 75 -0.32 11.92 -7.94
C ARG A 75 0.36 10.64 -8.41
N VAL A 76 -0.17 9.48 -8.01
CA VAL A 76 0.42 8.19 -8.33
C VAL A 76 -0.67 7.18 -8.65
N GLN A 77 -0.47 6.43 -9.73
CA GLN A 77 -1.21 5.23 -10.07
C GLN A 77 -0.24 4.05 -10.09
N VAL A 78 -0.62 2.97 -9.44
CA VAL A 78 0.13 1.71 -9.44
C VAL A 78 -0.84 0.60 -9.85
N ASP A 79 -0.53 -0.05 -10.97
CA ASP A 79 -1.24 -1.23 -11.45
C ASP A 79 -0.37 -2.46 -11.19
N ILE A 80 -0.90 -3.42 -10.44
CA ILE A 80 -0.23 -4.68 -10.11
C ILE A 80 -1.04 -5.80 -10.72
N VAL A 81 -0.40 -6.62 -11.54
CA VAL A 81 -0.99 -7.86 -12.08
C VAL A 81 -0.42 -9.02 -11.28
N ILE A 82 -1.30 -9.87 -10.75
CA ILE A 82 -0.95 -11.05 -9.96
C ILE A 82 -1.57 -12.26 -10.66
N LEU A 83 -0.72 -13.24 -10.95
CA LEU A 83 -1.13 -14.56 -11.40
C LEU A 83 -0.86 -15.53 -10.26
N ILE A 84 -1.90 -16.18 -9.76
CA ILE A 84 -1.80 -17.22 -8.74
C ILE A 84 -2.09 -18.55 -9.44
N GLU A 85 -1.04 -19.35 -9.59
CA GLU A 85 -1.09 -20.71 -10.15
C GLU A 85 -1.20 -21.75 -9.03
N GLU A 86 -1.53 -22.99 -9.39
CA GLU A 86 -1.62 -24.15 -8.47
C GLU A 86 -0.25 -24.61 -7.96
#